data_AF-A0A846PJA8-F1
#
_entry.id   AF-A0A846PJA8-F1
#
_cell.length_a   1.000
_cell.length_b   1.000
_cell.length_c   1.000
_cell.angle_alpha   90.00
_cell.angle_beta   90.00
_cell.angle_gamma   90.00
#
_symmetry.space_group_name_H-M   'P 1'
#
loop_
_entity.id
_entity.type
_entity.pdbx_description
1 polymer ?
#
loop_
_entity_poly.entity_id
_entity_poly.type
_entity_poly.pdbx_seq_one_letter_code
_entity_poly.pdbx_strand_id
1 'polypeptide(L)' 'MVGFEKPTVMPAFQVFTEDSLDAIHLASLDVLEKTGMKILYGENVLRMLKENGCTVDLEKGVVSFP' A
#
# COMPACT_ATOMS: atom_id res chain seq x y z
N MET A 1 28.90 -34.29 -4.90
CA MET A 1 29.04 -32.82 -4.91
C MET A 1 27.79 -32.29 -5.58
N VAL A 2 26.82 -31.79 -4.81
CA VAL A 2 25.57 -31.26 -5.38
C VAL A 2 25.83 -29.78 -5.67
N GLY A 3 25.95 -29.44 -6.94
CA GLY A 3 26.09 -28.05 -7.38
C GLY A 3 24.72 -27.38 -7.29
N PHE A 4 24.58 -26.37 -6.43
CA PHE A 4 23.43 -25.47 -6.48
C PHE A 4 23.66 -24.50 -7.64
N GLU A 5 22.86 -24.62 -8.70
CA GLU A 5 22.82 -23.62 -9.75
C GLU A 5 22.40 -22.28 -9.14
N LYS A 6 23.26 -21.27 -9.28
CA LYS A 6 22.93 -19.90 -8.88
C LYS A 6 21.81 -19.43 -9.82
N PRO A 7 20.65 -18.98 -9.31
CA PRO A 7 19.63 -18.43 -10.18
C PRO A 7 20.23 -17.23 -10.91
N THR A 8 20.16 -17.26 -12.24
CA THR A 8 20.53 -16.14 -13.12
C THR A 8 19.51 -15.03 -12.90
N VAL A 9 19.81 -14.13 -11.97
CA VAL A 9 18.99 -12.93 -11.76
C VAL A 9 19.20 -12.02 -12.96
N MET A 10 18.23 -11.99 -13.88
CA MET A 10 18.22 -10.98 -14.92
C MET A 10 18.18 -9.60 -14.25
N PRO A 11 19.06 -8.66 -14.62
CA PRO A 11 19.02 -7.33 -14.04
C PRO A 11 17.68 -6.67 -14.37
N ALA A 12 17.01 -6.16 -13.33
CA ALA A 12 15.76 -5.42 -13.50
C ALA A 12 16.08 -4.04 -14.11
N PHE A 13 15.34 -3.66 -15.15
CA PHE A 13 15.46 -2.33 -15.73
C PHE A 13 14.67 -1.33 -14.87
N GLN A 14 15.38 -0.44 -14.17
CA GLN A 14 14.77 0.64 -13.39
C GLN A 14 14.41 1.81 -14.32
N VAL A 15 13.11 2.14 -14.35
CA VAL A 15 12.59 3.29 -15.11
C VAL A 15 12.62 4.58 -14.28
N PHE A 16 12.48 4.47 -12.97
CA PHE A 16 12.41 5.60 -12.04
C PHE A 16 13.73 5.78 -11.28
N THR A 17 14.07 7.04 -11.00
CA THR A 17 15.10 7.38 -10.02
C THR A 17 14.56 7.19 -8.60
N GLU A 18 15.45 7.08 -7.62
CA GLU A 18 15.07 7.01 -6.19
C GLU A 18 14.20 8.22 -5.80
N ASP A 19 14.60 9.45 -6.17
CA ASP A 19 13.80 10.65 -5.91
C ASP A 19 12.38 10.58 -6.51
N SER A 20 12.24 9.93 -7.67
CA SER A 20 10.93 9.75 -8.32
C SER A 20 10.09 8.73 -7.56
N LEU A 21 10.71 7.67 -7.03
CA LEU A 21 10.05 6.69 -6.19
C LEU A 21 9.59 7.31 -4.86
N ASP A 22 10.43 8.14 -4.24
CA ASP A 22 10.09 8.88 -3.03
C ASP A 22 8.92 9.84 -3.27
N ALA A 23 8.92 10.55 -4.40
CA ALA A 23 7.81 11.42 -4.77
C ALA A 23 6.50 10.63 -4.94
N ILE A 24 6.53 9.45 -5.58
CA ILE A 24 5.38 8.57 -5.72
C ILE A 24 4.92 8.04 -4.35
N HIS A 25 5.87 7.65 -3.49
CA HIS A 25 5.58 7.16 -2.14
C HIS A 25 4.83 8.21 -1.32
N LEU A 26 5.36 9.43 -1.26
CA LEU A 26 4.75 10.54 -0.52
C LEU A 26 3.39 10.92 -1.10
N ALA A 27 3.25 10.99 -2.44
CA ALA A 27 1.97 11.26 -3.08
C ALA A 27 0.94 10.16 -2.79
N SER A 28 1.36 8.90 -2.71
CA SER A 28 0.49 7.77 -2.39
C SER A 28 -0.02 7.86 -0.95
N LEU A 29 0.85 8.21 0.00
CA LEU A 29 0.47 8.45 1.39
C LEU A 29 -0.53 9.62 1.50
N ASP A 30 -0.29 10.71 0.77
CA ASP A 30 -1.19 11.87 0.79
C ASP A 30 -2.61 11.52 0.31
N VAL A 31 -2.72 10.67 -0.73
CA VAL A 31 -4.01 10.16 -1.21
C VAL A 31 -4.68 9.28 -0.16
N LEU A 32 -3.94 8.36 0.46
CA LEU A 32 -4.47 7.45 1.48
C LEU A 32 -4.92 8.18 2.75
N GLU A 33 -4.26 9.27 3.12
CA GLU A 33 -4.62 10.09 4.27
C GLU A 33 -5.84 10.98 3.96
N LYS A 34 -5.76 11.81 2.90
CA LYS A 34 -6.76 12.84 2.62
C LYS A 34 -8.01 12.32 1.91
N THR A 35 -7.82 11.40 0.97
CA THR A 35 -8.93 10.84 0.16
C THR A 35 -9.43 9.54 0.77
N GLY A 36 -8.51 8.71 1.24
CA GLY A 36 -8.83 7.39 1.77
C GLY A 36 -9.20 6.38 0.70
N MET A 37 -9.72 5.24 1.16
CA MET A 37 -10.13 4.11 0.33
C MET A 37 -11.56 3.69 0.70
N LYS A 38 -12.40 3.44 -0.31
CA LYS A 38 -13.75 2.93 -0.11
C LYS A 38 -13.77 1.41 -0.11
N ILE A 39 -14.31 0.81 0.94
CA ILE A 39 -14.53 -0.63 1.04
C ILE A 39 -16.00 -0.91 0.78
N LEU A 40 -16.27 -1.55 -0.36
CA LEU A 40 -17.64 -1.83 -0.80
C LEU A 40 -18.28 -3.00 -0.03
N TYR A 41 -17.48 -3.99 0.36
CA TYR A 41 -17.94 -5.21 1.02
C TYR A 41 -16.96 -5.59 2.13
N GLY A 42 -17.46 -5.73 3.36
CA GLY A 42 -16.66 -6.19 4.51
C GLY A 42 -16.64 -5.21 5.69
N GLU A 43 -17.74 -5.17 6.45
CA GLU A 43 -17.79 -4.41 7.72
C GLU A 43 -16.76 -4.90 8.75
N ASN A 44 -16.43 -6.20 8.70
CA ASN A 44 -15.35 -6.78 9.48
C ASN A 44 -13.99 -6.15 9.15
N VAL A 45 -13.73 -5.83 7.88
CA VAL A 45 -12.50 -5.17 7.45
C VAL A 45 -12.46 -3.73 7.95
N LEU A 46 -13.58 -3.00 7.83
CA LEU A 46 -13.69 -1.64 8.36
C LEU A 46 -13.46 -1.58 9.87
N ARG A 47 -13.99 -2.56 10.61
CA ARG A 47 -13.78 -2.68 12.06
C ARG A 47 -12.32 -2.99 12.40
N MET A 48 -11.71 -3.95 11.70
CA MET A 48 -10.29 -4.30 11.88
C MET A 48 -9.40 -3.08 11.63
N LEU A 49 -9.64 -2.32 10.57
CA LEU A 49 -8.85 -1.13 10.26
C LEU A 49 -9.01 -0.04 11.32
N LYS A 50 -10.22 0.16 11.82
CA LYS A 50 -10.49 1.09 12.94
C LYS A 50 -9.74 0.67 14.22
N GLU A 51 -9.71 -0.63 14.52
CA GLU A 51 -8.98 -1.18 15.67
C GLU A 51 -7.46 -1.00 15.54
N ASN A 52 -6.93 -0.94 14.31
CA ASN A 52 -5.52 -0.72 14.03
C ASN A 52 -5.15 0.78 13.85
N GLY A 53 -6.04 1.70 14.21
CA GLY A 53 -5.74 3.13 14.25
C GLY A 53 -6.07 3.89 12.96
N CYS A 54 -6.71 3.26 11.97
CA CYS A 54 -7.21 3.98 10.80
C CYS A 54 -8.50 4.75 11.14
N THR A 55 -8.71 5.88 10.47
CA THR A 55 -9.96 6.64 10.60
C THR A 55 -11.01 6.04 9.67
N VAL A 56 -12.12 5.56 10.23
CA VAL A 56 -13.14 4.84 9.46
C VAL A 56 -14.51 5.50 9.58
N ASP A 57 -15.07 5.89 8.43
CA ASP A 57 -16.46 6.30 8.26
C ASP A 57 -17.30 5.06 7.89
N LEU A 58 -18.00 4.51 8.89
CA LEU A 58 -18.81 3.29 8.73
C LEU A 58 -20.08 3.54 7.89
N GLU A 59 -20.60 4.77 7.85
CA GLU A 59 -21.79 5.10 7.06
C GLU A 59 -21.46 5.15 5.57
N LYS A 60 -20.30 5.73 5.22
CA LYS A 60 -19.83 5.82 3.84
C LYS A 60 -19.00 4.62 3.39
N GLY A 61 -18.54 3.81 4.34
CA GLY A 61 -17.62 2.69 4.09
C GLY A 61 -16.24 3.16 3.62
N VAL A 62 -15.76 4.30 4.12
CA VAL A 62 -14.49 4.92 3.71
C VAL A 62 -13.49 4.86 4.87
N VAL A 63 -12.24 4.52 4.56
CA VAL A 63 -11.13 4.49 5.51
C VAL A 63 -10.03 5.46 5.06
N SER A 64 -9.54 6.28 5.97
CA SER A 64 -8.34 7.13 5.80
C SER A 64 -7.19 6.59 6.64
N PHE A 65 -6.00 6.57 6.06
CA PHE A 65 -4.79 6.03 6.67
C PHE A 65 -3.87 7.18 7.12
N PRO A 66 -3.67 7.37 8.43
CA PRO A 66 -2.74 8.36 8.96
C PRO A 66 -1.28 7.92 8.81
#